data_AF-A0A6S6TTK4-F1
#
_entry.id   AF-A0A6S6TTK4-F1
#
_cell.length_a   1.000
_cell.length_b   1.000
_cell.length_c   1.000
_cell.angle_alpha   90.00
_cell.angle_beta   90.00
_cell.angle_gamma   90.00
#
_symmetry.space_group_name_H-M   'P 1'
#
loop_
_entity.id
_entity.type
_entity.pdbx_description
1 polymer ?
#
loop_
_entity_poly.entity_id
_entity_poly.type
_entity_poly.pdbx_seq_one_letter_code
_entity_poly.pdbx_strand_id
1 'polypeptide(L)'
;MVAINKWIIGISSLVFSGCSITPPVNADMLIASQPRPVISFNVKWDIQANLSLQETRILVQTNHSQPVQVSSLNIPLLRQWNRIYFKVNDYDRDGMNDLAILQSVGRVGTQRCYGIYRYNPATGMFRNKKSFDRCDI
;
A
#
# COMPACT_ATOMS: atom_id res chain seq x y z
N MET A 1 55.23 -17.92 1.86
CA MET A 1 54.59 -18.84 0.90
C MET A 1 53.91 -19.94 1.69
N VAL A 2 52.57 -19.95 1.73
CA VAL A 2 51.77 -21.09 2.20
C VAL A 2 50.52 -21.11 1.33
N ALA A 3 50.37 -22.18 0.55
CA ALA A 3 49.21 -22.46 -0.29
C ALA A 3 48.28 -23.43 0.45
N ILE A 4 46.96 -23.20 0.42
CA ILE A 4 45.98 -24.20 0.87
C ILE A 4 44.69 -24.15 0.04
N ASN A 5 44.62 -25.09 -0.89
CA ASN A 5 43.54 -26.00 -1.28
C ASN A 5 42.11 -25.53 -1.59
N LYS A 6 41.82 -25.74 -2.88
CA LYS A 6 40.57 -25.91 -3.63
C LYS A 6 39.70 -27.04 -3.06
N TRP A 7 38.40 -26.79 -2.88
CA TRP A 7 37.38 -27.83 -2.71
C TRP A 7 36.29 -27.69 -3.78
N ILE A 8 36.05 -28.80 -4.48
CA ILE A 8 35.00 -29.00 -5.48
C ILE A 8 33.81 -29.61 -4.72
N ILE A 9 32.62 -29.04 -4.86
CA ILE A 9 31.37 -29.69 -4.45
C ILE A 9 30.47 -29.73 -5.68
N GLY A 10 30.31 -30.93 -6.24
CA GLY A 10 29.30 -31.22 -7.24
C GLY A 10 27.96 -31.47 -6.55
N ILE A 11 26.89 -30.90 -7.12
CA ILE A 11 25.52 -31.17 -6.69
C ILE A 11 24.71 -31.54 -7.94
N SER A 12 24.44 -32.84 -8.08
CA SER A 12 23.43 -33.36 -9.00
C SER A 12 22.06 -32.81 -8.59
N SER A 13 21.36 -32.15 -9.52
CA SER A 13 19.96 -31.76 -9.32
C SER A 13 19.05 -32.67 -10.14
N LEU A 14 18.17 -33.34 -9.41
CA LEU A 14 17.09 -34.20 -9.89
C LEU A 14 16.05 -33.40 -10.69
N VAL A 15 15.59 -33.98 -11.80
CA VAL A 15 14.48 -33.48 -12.62
C VAL A 15 13.17 -33.95 -12.00
N PHE A 16 12.35 -33.03 -11.49
CA PHE A 16 10.96 -33.29 -11.14
C PHE A 16 10.05 -32.70 -12.23
N SER A 17 9.44 -33.58 -13.02
CA SER A 17 8.22 -33.29 -13.77
C SER A 17 7.08 -33.12 -12.78
N GLY A 18 6.46 -31.95 -12.76
CA GLY A 18 5.32 -31.63 -11.90
C GLY A 18 4.39 -30.61 -12.55
N CYS A 19 3.19 -31.08 -12.89
CA CYS A 19 1.94 -30.37 -13.14
C CYS A 19 1.93 -28.83 -13.04
N SER A 20 1.56 -28.17 -14.14
CA SER A 20 1.16 -26.77 -14.17
C SER A 20 -0.14 -26.55 -13.39
N ILE A 21 0.00 -25.97 -12.20
CA ILE A 21 -1.10 -25.35 -11.44
C ILE A 21 -0.88 -23.84 -11.56
N THR A 22 -1.94 -23.12 -11.91
CA THR A 22 -2.01 -21.65 -12.08
C THR A 22 -1.20 -20.88 -11.03
N PRO A 23 -0.52 -19.77 -11.40
CA PRO A 23 0.24 -19.00 -10.42
C PRO A 23 -0.71 -18.45 -9.34
N PRO A 24 -0.44 -18.68 -8.04
CA PRO A 24 -1.11 -17.94 -6.98
C PRO A 24 -0.75 -16.46 -7.13
N VAL A 25 -1.71 -15.58 -6.85
CA VAL A 25 -1.51 -14.12 -6.79
C VAL A 25 -0.20 -13.83 -6.02
N ASN A 26 0.83 -13.36 -6.73
CA ASN A 26 2.22 -13.38 -6.25
C ASN A 26 2.40 -12.66 -4.90
N ALA A 27 3.05 -13.35 -3.97
CA ALA A 27 3.47 -12.83 -2.67
C ALA A 27 4.42 -11.61 -2.75
N ASP A 28 4.95 -11.31 -3.94
CA ASP A 28 5.83 -10.16 -4.22
C ASP A 28 5.17 -8.79 -3.98
N MET A 29 3.84 -8.73 -3.88
CA MET A 29 3.14 -7.48 -3.57
C MET A 29 3.29 -7.06 -2.09
N LEU A 30 3.76 -7.93 -1.20
CA LEU A 30 3.64 -7.75 0.25
C LEU A 30 4.97 -7.72 1.02
N ILE A 31 6.11 -7.82 0.32
CA ILE A 31 7.45 -7.90 0.94
C ILE A 31 8.50 -7.13 0.09
N ALA A 32 8.14 -5.97 -0.44
CA ALA A 32 9.13 -5.07 -1.03
C ALA A 32 9.69 -4.15 0.06
N SER A 33 11.02 -4.17 0.24
CA SER A 33 11.71 -3.21 1.12
C SER A 33 11.67 -1.78 0.58
N GLN A 34 11.42 -1.63 -0.73
CA GLN A 34 11.26 -0.34 -1.38
C GLN A 34 9.77 0.05 -1.50
N PRO A 35 9.44 1.35 -1.36
CA PRO A 35 8.08 1.84 -1.56
C PRO A 35 7.60 1.55 -2.99
N ARG A 36 6.49 0.82 -3.12
CA ARG A 36 5.83 0.53 -4.39
C ARG A 36 4.69 1.51 -4.61
N PRO A 37 4.70 2.33 -5.67
CA PRO A 37 3.59 3.24 -5.95
C PRO A 37 2.31 2.46 -6.29
N VAL A 38 1.17 2.96 -5.82
CA VAL A 38 -0.15 2.37 -6.05
C VAL A 38 -1.06 3.33 -6.81
N ILE A 39 -1.21 4.56 -6.29
CA ILE A 39 -2.00 5.61 -6.92
C ILE A 39 -1.28 6.96 -6.82
N SER A 40 -1.51 7.80 -7.81
CA SER A 40 -1.15 9.22 -7.79
C SER A 40 -2.43 10.04 -7.97
N PHE A 41 -2.59 11.10 -7.20
CA PHE A 41 -3.78 11.94 -7.24
C PHE A 41 -3.46 13.39 -6.89
N ASN A 42 -4.33 14.31 -7.31
CA ASN A 42 -4.20 15.72 -6.97
C ASN A 42 -4.95 15.97 -5.66
N VAL A 43 -4.26 16.46 -4.64
CA VAL A 43 -4.87 16.98 -3.40
C VAL A 43 -5.57 18.30 -3.73
N LYS A 44 -4.88 19.14 -4.49
CA LYS A 44 -5.36 20.42 -5.02
C LYS A 44 -4.68 20.64 -6.38
N TRP A 45 -5.12 21.64 -7.14
CA TRP A 45 -4.60 21.91 -8.49
C TRP A 45 -3.06 22.02 -8.57
N ASP A 46 -2.37 22.43 -7.50
CA ASP A 46 -0.90 22.56 -7.43
C ASP A 46 -0.20 21.48 -6.57
N ILE A 47 -0.97 20.58 -5.97
CA ILE A 47 -0.47 19.66 -4.95
C ILE A 47 -0.77 18.24 -5.38
N GLN A 48 0.28 17.51 -5.75
CA GLN A 48 0.19 16.11 -6.15
C GLN A 48 0.64 15.21 -5.01
N ALA A 49 -0.13 14.16 -4.75
CA ALA A 49 0.18 13.13 -3.78
C ALA A 49 0.39 11.78 -4.48
N ASN A 50 1.39 11.05 -3.99
CA ASN A 50 1.71 9.69 -4.38
C ASN A 50 1.51 8.77 -3.19
N LEU A 51 0.62 7.79 -3.35
CA LEU A 51 0.42 6.72 -2.39
C LEU A 51 1.30 5.54 -2.78
N SER A 52 2.02 5.02 -1.80
CA SER A 52 2.88 3.86 -1.96
C SER A 52 2.71 2.89 -0.80
N LEU A 53 3.04 1.63 -1.05
CA LEU A 53 3.07 0.57 -0.05
C LEU A 53 4.51 0.17 0.18
N GLN A 54 4.91 0.09 1.44
CA GLN A 54 6.20 -0.42 1.85
C GLN A 54 5.98 -1.37 3.02
N GLU A 55 6.43 -2.62 2.88
CA GLU A 55 6.15 -3.69 3.85
C GLU A 55 4.64 -3.79 4.16
N THR A 56 4.23 -3.35 5.35
CA THR A 56 2.84 -3.32 5.84
C THR A 56 2.36 -1.90 6.14
N ARG A 57 3.00 -0.90 5.53
CA ARG A 57 2.74 0.52 5.76
C ARG A 57 2.19 1.17 4.49
N ILE A 58 1.22 2.05 4.70
CA ILE A 58 0.67 2.92 3.66
C ILE A 58 1.36 4.26 3.82
N LEU A 59 2.17 4.62 2.82
CA LEU A 59 2.91 5.87 2.79
C LEU A 59 2.27 6.82 1.79
N VAL A 60 2.17 8.08 2.16
CA VAL A 60 1.73 9.14 1.26
C VAL A 60 2.81 10.22 1.22
N GLN A 61 3.21 10.58 0.01
CA GLN A 61 4.19 11.63 -0.24
C GLN A 61 3.55 12.71 -1.10
N THR A 62 3.72 13.97 -0.75
CA THR A 62 3.36 15.09 -1.64
C THR A 62 4.60 15.60 -2.37
N ASN A 63 4.40 16.38 -3.44
CA ASN A 63 5.48 17.06 -4.14
C ASN A 63 6.32 18.01 -3.25
N HIS A 64 5.83 18.39 -2.07
CA HIS A 64 6.49 19.33 -1.15
C HIS A 64 7.01 18.67 0.13
N SER A 65 6.86 17.35 0.30
CA SER A 65 7.17 16.69 1.57
C SER A 65 7.86 15.35 1.43
N GLN A 66 8.44 14.90 2.53
CA GLN A 66 8.87 13.52 2.69
C GLN A 66 7.66 12.57 2.79
N PRO A 67 7.82 11.27 2.48
CA PRO A 67 6.77 10.27 2.69
C PRO A 67 6.36 10.17 4.16
N VAL A 68 5.06 10.14 4.42
CA VAL A 68 4.47 9.96 5.75
C VAL A 68 3.69 8.67 5.80
N GLN A 69 3.90 7.87 6.85
CA GLN A 69 3.02 6.75 7.15
C GLN A 69 1.67 7.28 7.65
N VAL A 70 0.62 7.00 6.89
CA VAL A 70 -0.75 7.36 7.27
C VAL A 70 -1.45 6.23 8.01
N SER A 71 -1.19 4.97 7.63
CA SER A 71 -1.84 3.82 8.22
C SER A 71 -1.06 2.53 8.00
N SER A 72 -1.47 1.49 8.72
CA SER A 72 -1.00 0.12 8.48
C SER A 72 -1.91 -0.59 7.48
N LEU A 73 -1.34 -1.50 6.72
CA LEU A 73 -2.05 -2.27 5.71
C LEU A 73 -2.87 -3.39 6.37
N ASN A 74 -4.14 -3.50 6.00
CA ASN A 74 -4.93 -4.69 6.28
C ASN A 74 -4.86 -5.63 5.07
N ILE A 75 -3.90 -6.58 5.10
CA ILE A 75 -3.62 -7.48 3.98
C ILE A 75 -4.87 -8.26 3.53
N PRO A 76 -5.68 -8.88 4.42
CA PRO A 76 -6.91 -9.55 4.00
C PRO A 76 -7.87 -8.64 3.23
N LEU A 77 -8.13 -7.43 3.74
CA LEU A 77 -9.02 -6.48 3.09
C LEU A 77 -8.45 -6.00 1.74
N LEU A 78 -7.14 -5.73 1.66
CA LEU A 78 -6.52 -5.35 0.41
C LEU A 78 -6.66 -6.45 -0.64
N ARG A 79 -6.39 -7.71 -0.29
CA ARG A 79 -6.48 -8.84 -1.25
C ARG A 79 -7.89 -8.99 -1.81
N GLN A 80 -8.89 -8.96 -0.94
CA GLN A 80 -10.29 -9.19 -1.32
C GLN A 80 -10.93 -7.96 -2.00
N TRP A 81 -10.54 -6.74 -1.60
CA TRP A 81 -11.19 -5.49 -2.01
C TRP A 81 -10.24 -4.50 -2.67
N ASN A 82 -9.19 -4.97 -3.36
CA ASN A 82 -8.12 -4.12 -3.91
C ASN A 82 -8.62 -2.91 -4.72
N ARG A 83 -9.67 -3.10 -5.55
CA ARG A 83 -10.22 -2.04 -6.42
C ARG A 83 -10.87 -0.89 -5.68
N ILE A 84 -11.28 -1.11 -4.43
CA ILE A 84 -12.00 -0.14 -3.61
C ILE A 84 -11.30 0.12 -2.28
N TYR A 85 -10.10 -0.41 -2.09
CA TYR A 85 -9.36 -0.31 -0.83
C TYR A 85 -8.90 1.13 -0.58
N PHE A 86 -8.48 1.81 -1.64
CA PHE A 86 -8.16 3.24 -1.64
C PHE A 86 -9.23 4.01 -2.42
N LYS A 87 -9.68 5.11 -1.84
CA LYS A 87 -10.53 6.10 -2.51
C LYS A 87 -9.97 7.49 -2.29
N VAL A 88 -10.20 8.37 -3.24
CA VAL A 88 -9.77 9.76 -3.19
C VAL A 88 -10.98 10.63 -3.50
N ASN A 89 -11.30 11.54 -2.59
CA ASN A 89 -12.34 12.54 -2.76
C ASN A 89 -12.23 13.59 -1.65
N ASP A 90 -12.88 14.74 -1.84
CA ASP A 90 -13.07 15.75 -0.79
C ASP A 90 -14.23 15.32 0.13
N TYR A 91 -13.92 14.71 1.28
CA TYR A 91 -14.94 14.11 2.16
C TYR A 91 -15.51 15.07 3.19
N ASP A 92 -14.84 16.19 3.44
CA ASP A 92 -15.27 17.21 4.40
C ASP A 92 -15.55 18.58 3.76
N ARG A 93 -15.41 18.67 2.43
CA ARG A 93 -15.75 19.83 1.59
C ARG A 93 -14.85 21.03 1.86
N ASP A 94 -13.58 20.80 2.17
CA ASP A 94 -12.60 21.86 2.37
C ASP A 94 -11.89 22.29 1.07
N GLY A 95 -12.26 21.68 -0.07
CA GLY A 95 -11.69 21.96 -1.38
C GLY A 95 -10.37 21.25 -1.64
N MET A 96 -9.98 20.29 -0.79
CA MET A 96 -8.82 19.43 -0.96
C MET A 96 -9.24 17.96 -0.97
N ASN A 97 -8.67 17.17 -1.86
CA ASN A 97 -8.94 15.75 -1.89
C ASN A 97 -8.24 15.03 -0.73
N ASP A 98 -9.03 14.26 0.00
CA ASP A 98 -8.59 13.41 1.08
C ASP A 98 -8.32 11.98 0.59
N LEU A 99 -7.60 11.22 1.43
CA LEU A 99 -7.40 9.79 1.22
C LEU A 99 -8.33 8.99 2.14
N ALA A 100 -9.13 8.11 1.54
CA ALA A 100 -9.93 7.12 2.23
C ALA A 100 -9.29 5.73 2.11
N ILE A 101 -9.12 5.05 3.25
CA ILE A 101 -8.55 3.69 3.34
C ILE A 101 -9.58 2.77 3.97
N LEU A 102 -9.94 1.68 3.28
CA LEU A 102 -10.92 0.71 3.77
C LEU A 102 -10.42 0.05 5.07
N GLN A 103 -11.17 0.23 6.16
CA GLN A 103 -10.83 -0.27 7.50
C GLN A 103 -11.61 -1.54 7.83
N SER A 104 -12.86 -1.62 7.40
CA SER A 104 -13.71 -2.78 7.66
C SER A 104 -14.80 -2.91 6.61
N VAL A 105 -15.30 -4.14 6.50
CA VAL A 105 -16.41 -4.51 5.64
C VAL A 105 -17.36 -5.37 6.46
N GLY A 106 -18.63 -4.97 6.54
CA GLY A 106 -19.69 -5.68 7.25
C GLY A 106 -20.14 -6.95 6.53
N ARG A 107 -21.13 -7.63 7.12
CA ARG A 107 -21.67 -8.88 6.57
C ARG A 107 -22.11 -8.66 5.12
N VAL A 108 -21.69 -9.58 4.24
CA VAL A 108 -22.04 -9.60 2.80
C VAL A 108 -21.39 -8.50 1.95
N GLY A 109 -20.43 -7.73 2.47
CA GLY A 109 -19.64 -6.83 1.61
C GLY A 109 -20.30 -5.49 1.28
N THR A 110 -21.45 -5.20 1.87
CA THR A 110 -22.28 -4.02 1.58
C THR A 110 -21.91 -2.84 2.46
N GLN A 111 -21.70 -3.07 3.76
CA GLN A 111 -21.31 -2.02 4.71
C GLN A 111 -19.81 -1.80 4.68
N ARG A 112 -19.34 -0.72 4.06
CA ARG A 112 -17.90 -0.48 3.87
C ARG A 112 -17.50 0.76 4.63
N CYS A 113 -16.61 0.62 5.60
CA CYS A 113 -16.17 1.72 6.43
C CYS A 113 -14.72 2.09 6.12
N TYR A 114 -14.51 3.37 5.84
CA TYR A 114 -13.25 3.96 5.46
C TYR A 114 -12.76 4.90 6.53
N GLY A 115 -11.46 4.82 6.82
CA GLY A 115 -10.76 5.84 7.59
C GLY A 115 -10.30 6.96 6.67
N ILE A 116 -10.67 8.18 6.99
CA ILE A 116 -10.36 9.38 6.21
C ILE A 116 -9.10 10.05 6.76
N TYR A 117 -8.16 10.33 5.87
CA TYR A 117 -6.88 10.96 6.15
C TYR A 117 -6.78 12.27 5.37
N ARG A 118 -6.73 13.37 6.12
CA ARG A 118 -6.73 14.71 5.57
C ARG A 118 -5.33 15.23 5.30
N TYR A 119 -5.24 16.04 4.26
CA TYR A 119 -4.08 16.86 4.01
C TYR A 119 -4.02 18.03 5.01
N ASN A 120 -2.83 18.36 5.50
CA ASN A 120 -2.60 19.52 6.35
C ASN A 120 -1.81 20.58 5.56
N PRO A 121 -2.46 21.68 5.13
CA PRO A 121 -1.80 22.72 4.35
C PRO A 121 -0.71 23.46 5.13
N ALA A 122 -0.78 23.48 6.47
CA ALA A 122 0.25 24.13 7.28
C ALA A 122 1.57 23.36 7.29
N THR A 123 1.53 22.03 7.15
CA THR A 123 2.73 21.18 7.17
C THR A 123 3.12 20.63 5.80
N GLY A 124 2.28 20.81 4.77
CA GLY A 124 2.53 20.25 3.45
C GLY A 124 2.33 18.74 3.35
N MET A 125 1.70 18.11 4.35
CA MET A 125 1.72 16.66 4.58
C MET A 125 0.33 16.12 4.94
N PHE A 126 0.09 14.84 4.66
CA PHE A 126 -1.05 14.12 5.23
C PHE A 126 -0.87 13.88 6.72
N ARG A 127 -1.97 13.90 7.46
CA ARG A 127 -1.97 13.54 8.89
C ARG A 127 -1.66 12.05 9.05
N ASN A 128 -0.74 11.72 9.95
CA ASN A 128 -0.42 10.34 10.33
C ASN A 128 -1.47 9.69 11.25
N LYS A 129 -2.57 10.41 11.53
CA LYS A 129 -3.71 9.93 12.30
C LYS A 129 -4.96 10.10 11.45
N LYS A 130 -5.81 9.09 11.51
CA LYS A 130 -7.16 9.14 10.95
C LYS A 130 -7.91 10.34 11.52
N SER A 131 -8.59 11.08 10.66
CA SER A 131 -9.40 12.23 11.06
C SER A 131 -10.78 11.79 11.52
N PHE A 132 -11.47 10.99 10.71
CA PHE A 132 -12.79 10.42 11.02
C PHE A 132 -13.06 9.17 10.17
N ASP A 133 -14.14 8.46 10.49
CA ASP A 133 -14.63 7.32 9.71
C ASP A 133 -15.85 7.71 8.88
N ARG A 134 -15.99 7.12 7.68
CA ARG A 134 -17.20 7.21 6.84
C ARG A 134 -17.55 5.82 6.34
N CYS A 135 -18.78 5.40 6.55
CA CYS A 135 -19.31 4.17 5.99
C CYS A 135 -20.24 4.46 4.80
N ASP A 136 -20.33 3.50 3.89
CA ASP A 136 -21.27 3.50 2.75
C ASP A 136 -21.09 4.67 1.77
N ILE A 137 -19.82 5.02 1.56
CA ILE A 137 -19.32 5.97 0.54
C ILE A 137 -18.65 5.25 -0.63
#